data_AF-W4L9W4-F1
#
_entry.id   AF-W4L9W4-F1
#
_cell.length_a   1.000
_cell.length_b   1.000
_cell.length_c   1.000
_cell.angle_alpha   90.00
_cell.angle_beta   90.00
_cell.angle_gamma   90.00
#
_symmetry.space_group_name_H-M   'P 1'
#
loop_
_entity.id
_entity.type
_entity.pdbx_description
1 polymer ?
#
loop_
_entity_poly.entity_id
_entity_poly.type
_entity_poly.pdbx_seq_one_letter_code
_entity_poly.pdbx_strand_id
1 'polypeptide(L)' 'MVIADIGCAGGDLLAAIHQKLPQARLIGIDIMQQAVADSQHKIPYGRFINSILQKISYLLKVNQ' A
#
# COMPACT_ATOMS: atom_id res chain seq x y z
N MET A 1 7.98 6.11 13.71
CA MET A 1 8.60 5.96 12.37
C MET A 1 7.52 5.48 11.39
N VAL A 2 7.51 6.01 10.17
CA VAL A 2 6.59 5.60 9.11
C VAL A 2 7.42 4.98 7.99
N ILE A 3 7.01 3.82 7.48
CA ILE A 3 7.66 3.14 6.36
C ILE A 3 6.64 3.01 5.25
N ALA A 4 7.00 3.51 4.07
CA ALA A 4 6.18 3.47 2.88
C ALA A 4 6.85 2.58 1.82
N ASP A 5 6.08 1.71 1.20
CA ASP A 5 6.49 0.84 0.10
C ASP A 5 5.61 1.09 -1.13
N ILE A 6 6.23 1.44 -2.26
CA ILE A 6 5.55 1.80 -3.51
C ILE A 6 5.75 0.65 -4.50
N GLY A 7 4.65 0.08 -4.98
CA GLY A 7 4.66 -1.23 -5.62
C GLY A 7 4.75 -2.35 -4.58
N CYS A 8 3.96 -2.25 -3.49
CA CYS A 8 4.09 -3.15 -2.34
C CYS A 8 3.68 -4.60 -2.61
N ALA A 9 3.09 -4.89 -3.79
CA ALA A 9 2.56 -6.20 -4.14
C ALA A 9 1.70 -6.77 -2.99
N GLY A 10 1.92 -8.02 -2.59
CA GLY A 10 1.21 -8.67 -1.47
C GLY A 10 1.76 -8.33 -0.06
N GLY A 11 2.64 -7.33 0.07
CA GLY A 11 3.07 -6.79 1.36
C GLY A 11 4.15 -7.58 2.10
N ASP A 12 4.81 -8.56 1.48
CA ASP A 12 5.78 -9.44 2.19
C ASP A 12 6.95 -8.68 2.83
N LEU A 13 7.47 -7.66 2.14
CA LEU A 13 8.54 -6.81 2.67
C LEU A 13 8.08 -6.06 3.93
N LEU A 14 6.88 -5.47 3.90
CA LEU A 14 6.31 -4.76 5.04
C LEU A 14 6.01 -5.71 6.22
N ALA A 15 5.58 -6.94 5.94
CA ALA A 15 5.38 -7.96 6.98
C ALA A 15 6.71 -8.30 7.67
N ALA A 16 7.78 -8.52 6.90
CA ALA A 16 9.11 -8.77 7.44
C ALA A 16 9.65 -7.59 8.25
N ILE A 17 9.42 -6.36 7.78
CA ILE A 17 9.78 -5.14 8.51
C ILE A 17 9.07 -5.06 9.86
N HIS A 18 7.78 -5.41 9.93
CA HIS A 18 7.03 -5.38 11.19
C HIS A 18 7.65 -6.29 12.26
N GLN A 19 8.18 -7.46 11.88
CA GLN A 19 8.83 -8.38 12.81
C GLN A 19 10.06 -7.76 13.47
N LYS A 20 10.74 -6.82 12.80
CA LYS A 20 11.92 -6.12 13.33
C LYS A 20 11.57 -4.79 14.00
N LEU A 21 10.49 -4.14 13.55
CA LEU A 21 10.10 -2.80 13.94
C LEU A 21 8.58 -2.77 14.20
N PRO A 22 8.10 -3.40 15.28
CA PRO A 22 6.66 -3.54 15.53
C PRO A 22 5.95 -2.19 15.75
N GLN A 23 6.67 -1.18 16.21
CA GLN A 23 6.18 0.19 16.38
C GLN A 23 6.13 1.02 15.08
N ALA A 24 6.63 0.48 13.96
CA ALA A 24 6.57 1.19 12.68
C ALA A 24 5.15 1.21 12.12
N ARG A 25 4.71 2.39 11.67
CA ARG A 25 3.47 2.52 10.89
C ARG A 25 3.79 2.17 9.44
N LEU A 26 3.07 1.20 8.88
CA LEU A 26 3.33 0.66 7.55
C LEU A 26 2.31 1.21 6.55
N ILE A 27 2.81 1.68 5.41
CA ILE A 27 2.00 2.16 4.29
C ILE A 27 2.43 1.40 3.04
N GLY A 28 1.50 0.72 2.38
CA GLY A 28 1.72 0.08 1.10
C GLY A 28 0.88 0.73 0.00
N ILE A 29 1.47 0.96 -1.16
CA ILE A 29 0.79 1.50 -2.33
C ILE A 29 1.00 0.54 -3.48
N ASP A 30 -0.08 0.13 -4.13
CA ASP A 30 0.01 -0.68 -5.34
C ASP A 30 -1.06 -0.25 -6.38
N ILE A 31 -0.83 -0.57 -7.65
CA ILE A 31 -1.82 -0.37 -8.72
C ILE A 31 -2.81 -1.54 -8.79
N MET A 32 -2.40 -2.74 -8.38
CA MET A 32 -3.23 -3.95 -8.46
C MET A 32 -4.17 -4.01 -7.25
N GLN A 33 -5.48 -4.01 -7.50
CA GLN A 33 -6.48 -4.10 -6.42
C GLN A 33 -6.32 -5.40 -5.61
N GLN A 34 -5.99 -6.51 -6.29
CA GLN A 34 -5.75 -7.79 -5.63
C GLN A 34 -4.56 -7.71 -4.66
N ALA A 35 -3.45 -7.09 -5.07
CA ALA A 35 -2.27 -6.92 -4.25
C ALA A 35 -2.56 -6.12 -2.96
N VAL A 36 -3.38 -5.07 -3.07
CA VAL A 36 -3.87 -4.29 -1.93
C VAL A 36 -4.73 -5.14 -1.00
N ALA A 37 -5.66 -5.93 -1.55
CA ALA A 37 -6.51 -6.82 -0.75
C ALA A 37 -5.70 -7.89 -0.02
N ASP A 38 -4.75 -8.53 -0.71
CA ASP A 38 -3.85 -9.53 -0.13
C ASP A 38 -3.01 -8.92 1.01
N SER A 39 -2.50 -7.70 0.79
CA SER A 39 -1.72 -6.97 1.80
C SER A 39 -2.56 -6.59 3.02
N GLN A 40 -3.81 -6.15 2.83
CA GLN A 40 -4.73 -5.84 3.93
C GLN A 40 -5.08 -7.08 4.75
N HIS A 41 -5.23 -8.24 4.11
CA HIS A 41 -5.45 -9.49 4.82
C HIS A 41 -4.22 -9.93 5.61
N LYS A 42 -3.03 -9.83 5.01
CA LYS A 42 -1.76 -10.25 5.61
C LYS A 42 -1.31 -9.33 6.75
N ILE A 43 -1.53 -8.02 6.61
CA ILE A 43 -1.04 -6.99 7.53
C ILE A 43 -2.23 -6.07 7.89
N PRO A 44 -3.18 -6.54 8.70
CA PRO A 44 -4.43 -5.81 8.98
C PRO A 44 -4.23 -4.49 9.74
N TYR A 45 -3.06 -4.29 10.34
CA TYR A 45 -2.66 -3.05 11.01
C TYR A 45 -1.93 -2.05 10.08
N GLY A 46 -1.62 -2.45 8.84
CA GLY A 46 -1.02 -1.58 7.82
C GLY A 46 -2.06 -0.79 7.05
N ARG A 47 -1.65 0.33 6.44
CA ARG A 47 -2.50 1.11 5.54
C ARG A 47 -2.13 0.84 4.09
N PHE A 48 -3.01 0.17 3.35
CA PHE A 48 -2.79 -0.15 1.93
C PHE A 48 -3.74 0.63 1.04
N ILE A 49 -3.19 1.22 -0.02
CA ILE A 49 -3.89 2.14 -0.92
C ILE A 49 -3.74 1.64 -2.35
N ASN A 50 -4.85 1.53 -3.06
CA ASN A 50 -4.83 1.32 -4.51
C ASN A 50 -4.67 2.67 -5.22
N SER A 51 -3.61 2.83 -6.01
CA SER A 51 -3.31 4.11 -6.68
C SER A 51 -4.04 4.32 -8.00
N ILE A 52 -4.67 3.29 -8.60
CA ILE A 52 -5.43 3.46 -9.86
C ILE A 52 -6.61 4.42 -9.67
N LEU A 53 -7.31 4.39 -8.53
CA LEU A 53 -8.41 5.32 -8.24
C LEU A 53 -7.96 6.79 -8.20
N GLN A 54 -6.77 7.06 -7.65
CA GLN A 54 -6.21 8.41 -7.67
C GLN A 54 -5.69 8.80 -9.05
N LYS A 55 -5.09 7.87 -9.79
CA LYS A 55 -4.53 8.12 -11.12
C LYS A 55 -5.62 8.39 -12.16
N ILE A 56 -6.73 7.65 -12.13
CA ILE A 56 -7.91 7.93 -12.96
C ILE A 56 -8.47 9.31 -12.60
N SER A 57 -8.64 9.61 -11.31
CA SER A 57 -9.13 10.93 -10.86
C SER A 57 -8.20 12.08 -11.29
N TYR A 58 -6.88 11.88 -11.26
CA TYR A 58 -5.89 12.86 -11.69
C TYR A 58 -5.90 13.03 -13.21
N LEU A 59 -5.90 11.94 -13.97
CA LEU A 59 -5.98 11.98 -15.45
C LEU A 59 -7.29 12.62 -15.92
N LEU A 60 -8.41 12.39 -15.23
CA LEU A 60 -9.68 13.04 -15.53
C LEU A 60 -9.71 14.53 -15.18
N LYS A 61 -8.93 14.97 -14.18
CA LYS A 61 -8.82 16.39 -13.78
C LYS A 61 -7.85 17.21 -14.63
N VAL A 62 -6.79 16.58 -15.16
CA VAL A 62 -5.79 17.26 -16.02
C VAL A 62 -6.30 17.45 -17.45
N ASN A 63 -7.31 16.69 -17.87
CA ASN A 63 -7.93 16.79 -19.20
C ASN A 63 -9.26 17.59 -19.21
N GLN A 64 -9.50 18.42 -18.19
CA GLN A 64 -10.56 19.44 -18.16
C GLN A 64 -9.92 20.82 -18.17
#